data_AF-A0A7W0H3W8-F1
#
_entry.id   AF-A0A7W0H3W8-F1
#
_cell.length_a   1.000
_cell.length_b   1.000
_cell.length_c   1.000
_cell.angle_alpha   90.00
_cell.angle_beta   90.00
_cell.angle_gamma   90.00
#
_symmetry.space_group_name_H-M   'P 1'
#
loop_
_entity.id
_entity.type
_entity.pdbx_description
1 polymer ?
#
loop_
_entity_poly.entity_id
_entity_poly.type
_entity_poly.pdbx_seq_one_letter_code
_entity_poly.pdbx_strand_id
1 'polypeptide(L)'
;MDTFPDLGALSDRELKDLIQQLTEEEQEVSYRRRILHGKIDILRAELVNRLRKKHEAGESLISGADVQQLTDILAGKGMPSEGDVE
;
A
#
# COMPACT_ATOMS: atom_id res chain seq x y z
N MET A 1 -22.81 -6.97 -15.22
CA MET A 1 -22.63 -5.61 -15.77
C MET A 1 -21.47 -5.71 -16.72
N ASP A 2 -21.67 -5.34 -17.98
CA ASP A 2 -20.60 -5.35 -18.97
C ASP A 2 -19.50 -4.36 -18.56
N THR A 3 -18.25 -4.83 -18.59
CA THR A 3 -17.06 -4.08 -18.13
C THR A 3 -16.75 -2.87 -19.01
N PHE A 4 -17.29 -2.81 -20.24
CA PHE A 4 -17.06 -1.74 -21.20
C PHE A 4 -18.36 -1.32 -21.90
N PRO A 5 -18.55 -0.02 -22.19
CA PRO A 5 -19.68 0.45 -22.99
C PRO A 5 -19.56 -0.02 -24.44
N ASP A 6 -20.71 -0.20 -25.11
CA ASP A 6 -20.74 -0.45 -26.56
C ASP A 6 -20.38 0.83 -27.32
N LEU A 7 -19.10 0.96 -27.65
CA LEU A 7 -18.55 2.13 -28.33
C LEU A 7 -19.13 2.30 -29.75
N GLY A 8 -19.59 1.22 -30.40
CA GLY A 8 -20.15 1.27 -31.74
C GLY A 8 -21.53 1.91 -31.81
N ALA A 9 -22.21 2.01 -30.67
CA ALA A 9 -23.52 2.65 -30.54
C ALA A 9 -23.44 4.17 -30.25
N LEU A 10 -22.24 4.69 -29.94
CA LEU A 10 -22.03 6.10 -29.61
C LEU A 10 -21.74 6.94 -30.85
N SER A 11 -22.30 8.15 -30.91
CA SER A 11 -21.86 9.17 -31.86
C SER A 11 -20.47 9.71 -31.51
N ASP A 12 -19.80 10.33 -32.49
CA ASP A 12 -18.51 11.01 -32.27
C ASP A 12 -18.53 12.03 -31.12
N ARG A 13 -19.67 12.69 -30.91
CA ARG A 13 -19.83 13.66 -29.83
C ARG A 13 -19.89 12.95 -28.48
N GLU A 14 -20.74 11.93 -28.36
CA GLU A 14 -20.86 11.14 -27.12
C GLU A 14 -19.55 10.46 -26.76
N LEU A 15 -18.79 10.00 -27.76
CA LEU A 15 -17.47 9.43 -27.55
C LEU A 15 -16.46 10.45 -27.01
N LYS A 16 -16.46 11.69 -27.55
CA LYS A 16 -15.61 12.77 -27.04
C LYS A 16 -15.98 13.16 -25.62
N ASP A 17 -17.26 13.25 -25.32
CA ASP A 17 -17.76 13.59 -23.99
C ASP A 17 -17.37 12.49 -22.98
N LEU A 18 -17.49 11.21 -23.37
CA LEU A 18 -17.07 10.07 -22.55
C LEU A 18 -15.56 10.05 -22.30
N ILE A 19 -14.74 10.34 -23.32
CA ILE A 19 -13.28 10.45 -23.17
C ILE A 19 -12.93 11.56 -22.19
N GLN A 20 -13.58 12.72 -22.31
CA GLN A 20 -13.35 13.86 -21.41
C GLN A 20 -13.67 13.48 -19.96
N GLN A 21 -14.84 12.88 -19.72
CA GLN A 21 -15.24 12.43 -18.39
C GLN A 21 -14.24 11.43 -17.79
N LEU A 22 -13.89 10.36 -18.53
CA LEU A 22 -12.96 9.35 -18.04
C LEU A 22 -11.56 9.92 -17.80
N THR A 23 -11.14 10.90 -18.60
CA THR A 23 -9.86 11.58 -18.41
C THR A 23 -9.85 12.40 -17.11
N GLU A 24 -10.94 13.11 -16.81
CA GLU A 24 -11.08 13.86 -15.55
C GLU A 24 -11.08 12.93 -14.33
N GLU A 25 -11.84 11.83 -14.40
CA GLU A 25 -11.86 10.81 -13.35
C GLU A 25 -10.47 10.19 -13.12
N GLU A 26 -9.76 9.85 -14.21
CA GLU A 26 -8.39 9.34 -14.13
C GLU A 26 -7.45 10.34 -13.46
N GLN A 27 -7.54 11.62 -13.86
CA GLN A 27 -6.70 12.67 -13.29
C GLN A 27 -6.93 12.82 -11.78
N GLU A 28 -8.17 12.73 -11.32
CA GLU A 28 -8.51 12.78 -9.90
C GLU A 28 -7.90 11.60 -9.14
N VAL A 29 -8.06 10.38 -9.67
CA VAL A 29 -7.48 9.16 -9.08
C VAL A 29 -5.96 9.27 -9.01
N SER A 30 -5.33 9.70 -10.11
CA SER A 30 -3.89 9.90 -10.21
C SER A 30 -3.37 11.00 -9.26
N TYR A 31 -4.15 12.06 -9.03
CA TYR A 31 -3.83 13.08 -8.03
C TYR A 31 -3.84 12.48 -6.62
N ARG A 32 -4.93 11.79 -6.22
CA ARG A 32 -5.05 11.14 -4.91
C ARG A 32 -3.93 10.13 -4.68
N ARG A 33 -3.61 9.32 -5.71
CA ARG A 33 -2.49 8.37 -5.67
C ARG A 33 -1.15 9.05 -5.39
N ARG A 34 -0.83 10.16 -6.07
CA ARG A 34 0.43 10.89 -5.85
C ARG A 34 0.54 11.44 -4.43
N ILE A 35 -0.54 11.98 -3.88
CA ILE A 35 -0.56 12.48 -2.49
C ILE A 35 -0.31 11.35 -1.49
N LEU A 36 -0.96 10.20 -1.66
CA LEU A 36 -0.76 9.04 -0.80
C LEU A 36 0.67 8.50 -0.89
N HIS A 37 1.20 8.35 -2.10
CA HIS A 37 2.58 7.92 -2.30
C HIS A 37 3.58 8.89 -1.66
N GLY A 38 3.38 10.21 -1.81
CA GLY A 38 4.23 11.20 -1.14
C GLY A 38 4.22 11.07 0.38
N LYS A 39 3.06 10.83 1.01
CA LYS A 39 2.97 10.57 2.45
C LYS A 39 3.70 9.28 2.85
N ILE A 40 3.51 8.20 2.09
CA ILE A 40 4.18 6.92 2.32
C ILE A 40 5.70 7.10 2.23
N ASP A 41 6.19 7.83 1.23
CA ASP A 41 7.62 8.03 1.03
C ASP A 41 8.25 8.86 2.14
N ILE A 42 7.57 9.89 2.65
CA ILE A 42 8.00 10.65 3.83
C ILE A 42 8.11 9.72 5.05
N LEU A 43 7.08 8.90 5.32
CA LEU A 43 7.09 7.98 6.46
C LEU A 43 8.18 6.91 6.33
N ARG A 44 8.39 6.37 5.13
CA ARG A 44 9.49 5.42 4.85
C ARG A 44 10.84 6.06 5.08
N ALA A 45 11.06 7.28 4.59
CA ALA A 45 12.32 7.99 4.79
C ALA A 45 12.61 8.21 6.27
N GLU A 46 11.59 8.61 7.05
CA GLU A 46 11.74 8.79 8.49
C GLU A 46 11.96 7.48 9.24
N LEU A 47 11.28 6.39 8.84
CA LEU A 47 11.52 5.06 9.40
C LEU A 47 12.97 4.62 9.18
N VAL A 48 13.48 4.75 7.95
CA VAL A 48 14.88 4.42 7.62
C VAL A 48 15.85 5.27 8.43
N ASN A 49 15.59 6.58 8.56
CA ASN A 49 16.39 7.49 9.37
C ASN A 49 16.45 7.06 10.84
N ARG A 50 15.31 6.67 11.43
CA ARG A 50 15.25 6.17 12.81
C ARG A 50 16.02 4.87 12.98
N LEU A 51 15.84 3.91 12.08
CA LEU A 51 16.56 2.64 12.12
C LEU A 51 18.08 2.86 12.03
N ARG A 52 18.52 3.75 11.14
CA ARG A 52 19.93 4.14 11.03
C ARG A 52 20.46 4.73 12.34
N LYS A 53 19.73 5.68 12.95
CA LYS A 53 20.12 6.29 14.23
C LYS A 53 20.21 5.27 15.37
N LYS A 54 19.26 4.33 15.45
CA LYS A 54 19.28 3.25 16.44
C LYS A 54 20.53 2.38 16.28
N HIS A 55 20.83 1.98 15.04
CA HIS A 55 22.03 1.22 14.74
C HIS A 55 23.31 1.98 15.09
N GLU A 56 23.39 3.28 14.75
CA GLU A 56 24.52 4.15 15.12
C GLU A 56 24.67 4.31 16.65
N ALA A 57 23.56 4.28 17.40
CA ALA A 57 23.55 4.29 18.86
C ALA A 57 23.89 2.92 19.50
N GLY A 58 24.17 1.89 18.70
CA GLY A 58 24.48 0.54 19.17
C GLY A 58 23.25 -0.27 19.61
N GLU A 59 22.03 0.22 19.33
CA GLU A 59 20.81 -0.56 19.57
C GLU A 59 20.67 -1.64 18.49
N SER A 60 20.39 -2.88 18.91
CA SER A 60 20.12 -3.96 17.97
C SER A 60 18.79 -3.74 17.25
N LEU A 61 18.81 -3.82 15.91
CA LEU A 61 17.62 -3.75 15.06
C LEU A 61 16.73 -4.99 15.19
N ILE A 62 17.33 -6.11 15.59
CA ILE A 62 16.67 -7.39 15.81
C ILE A 62 16.82 -7.70 17.30
N SER A 63 15.71 -7.76 18.02
CA SER A 63 15.70 -8.16 19.42
C SER A 63 15.83 -9.68 19.55
N GLY A 64 16.22 -10.16 20.73
CA GLY A 64 16.17 -11.59 21.03
C GLY A 64 14.75 -12.18 20.91
N ALA A 65 13.71 -11.37 21.15
CA ALA A 65 12.32 -11.78 20.97
C ALA A 65 11.97 -12.00 19.49
N ASP A 66 12.48 -11.17 18.58
CA ASP A 66 12.29 -11.35 17.12
C ASP A 66 12.93 -12.65 16.63
N VAL A 67 14.11 -13.00 17.16
CA VAL A 67 14.79 -14.27 16.86
C VAL A 67 14.02 -15.47 17.42
N GLN A 68 13.49 -15.35 18.64
CA GLN A 68 12.69 -16.39 19.26
C GLN A 68 11.39 -16.63 18.48
N GLN A 69 10.68 -15.57 18.10
CA GLN A 69 9.48 -15.65 17.28
C GLN A 69 9.75 -16.31 15.92
N LEU A 70 10.87 -15.95 15.26
CA LEU A 70 11.26 -16.59 14.00
C LEU A 70 11.54 -18.09 14.21
N THR A 71 12.20 -18.45 15.32
CA THR A 71 12.47 -19.84 15.69
C THR A 71 11.17 -20.62 15.90
N ASP A 72 10.17 -20.03 16.55
CA ASP A 72 8.88 -20.66 16.80
C ASP A 72 8.04 -20.81 15.51
N ILE A 73 8.10 -19.82 14.60
CA ILE A 73 7.50 -19.93 13.26
C ILE A 73 8.14 -21.07 12.46
N LEU A 74 9.47 -21.11 12.40
CA LEU A 74 10.22 -22.14 11.66
C LEU A 74 10.05 -23.54 12.28
N ALA A 75 9.85 -23.62 13.60
CA ALA A 75 9.54 -24.85 14.31
C ALA A 75 8.05 -25.27 14.19
N GLY A 76 7.21 -24.51 13.49
CA GLY A 76 5.79 -24.82 13.28
C GLY A 76 4.89 -24.56 14.49
N LYS A 77 5.35 -23.77 15.47
CA LYS A 77 4.62 -23.44 16.71
C LYS A 77 3.84 -22.11 16.63
N GLY A 78 3.91 -21.40 15.50
CA GLY A 78 3.63 -19.96 15.41
C GLY A 78 2.36 -19.51 14.68
N MET A 79 1.27 -20.29 14.63
CA MET A 79 -0.04 -19.69 14.33
C MET A 79 -0.73 -19.33 15.64
N PRO A 80 -0.92 -18.05 15.99
CA PRO A 80 -1.85 -17.69 17.04
C PRO A 80 -3.26 -18.06 16.55
N SER A 81 -3.97 -18.89 17.31
CA SER A 81 -5.41 -19.07 17.14
C SER A 81 -6.10 -17.73 17.39
N GLU A 82 -6.90 -17.26 16.43
CA GLU A 82 -7.93 -16.24 16.66
C GLU A 82 -8.83 -16.75 17.79
N GLY A 83 -8.57 -16.35 19.04
CA GLY A 83 -9.25 -16.94 20.19
C GLY A 83 -9.34 -16.08 21.44
N ASP A 84 -8.46 -15.10 21.62
CA ASP A 84 -8.45 -14.27 22.83
C ASP A 84 -8.56 -12.78 22.47
N VAL A 85 -9.76 -12.39 22.02
CA VAL A 85 -10.21 -10.99 22.10
C VAL A 85 -11.45 -11.03 22.98
N GLU A 86 -11.24 -10.79 24.27
CA GLU A 86 -12.31 -10.55 25.25
C GLU A 86 -12.75 -9.07 25.18
#